data_AF-A0A3C1STX9-F1
#
_entry.id   AF-A0A3C1STX9-F1
#
_cell.length_a   1.000
_cell.length_b   1.000
_cell.length_c   1.000
_cell.angle_alpha   90.00
_cell.angle_beta   90.00
_cell.angle_gamma   90.00
#
_symmetry.space_group_name_H-M   'P 1'
#
loop_
_entity.id
_entity.type
_entity.pdbx_description
1 polymer ?
#
loop_
_entity_poly.entity_id
_entity_poly.type
_entity_poly.pdbx_seq_one_letter_code
_entity_poly.pdbx_strand_id
1 'polypeptide(L)'
;MAAGPRFRAGRGLMAALRPTPGPWRSAFLLRPAAPASVVAEQRSDDRWRWPLALGCLGLILYLLLSDNLLVTLGIPYNVPRGAFPFKIHPGSYCIALGFLLLLRGNPWQRLVRLFRLSPPLTALALVTTAIMFYALAQFGASGAGFFVDTWLAPALLGLIVLQAP
;
A
#
# COMPACT_ATOMS: atom_id res chain seq x y z
N MET A 1 -36.12 -22.91 -70.69
CA MET A 1 -36.35 -24.36 -70.82
C MET A 1 -35.02 -25.00 -71.17
N ALA A 2 -34.30 -25.52 -70.17
CA ALA A 2 -34.11 -26.96 -69.88
C ALA A 2 -33.18 -27.65 -70.92
N ALA A 3 -32.09 -28.35 -70.62
CA ALA A 3 -31.64 -29.06 -69.42
C ALA A 3 -30.09 -29.24 -69.42
N GLY A 4 -29.45 -29.38 -68.25
CA GLY A 4 -28.05 -29.88 -68.10
C GLY A 4 -27.99 -31.41 -68.16
N PRO A 5 -27.05 -32.10 -67.47
CA PRO A 5 -25.63 -31.85 -67.21
C PRO A 5 -24.77 -33.06 -67.66
N ARG A 6 -23.43 -32.98 -67.62
CA ARG A 6 -22.56 -34.17 -67.55
C ARG A 6 -21.52 -34.05 -66.44
N PHE A 7 -21.73 -34.87 -65.41
CA PHE A 7 -20.79 -35.22 -64.35
C PHE A 7 -19.60 -36.00 -64.90
N ARG A 8 -18.40 -35.73 -64.37
CA ARG A 8 -17.45 -36.80 -64.05
C ARG A 8 -16.68 -36.43 -62.78
N ALA A 9 -16.98 -37.17 -61.72
CA ALA A 9 -16.27 -37.16 -60.45
C ALA A 9 -14.97 -37.99 -60.57
N GLY A 10 -13.97 -37.64 -59.76
CA GLY A 10 -12.75 -38.41 -59.58
C GLY A 10 -11.78 -37.75 -58.61
N ARG A 11 -12.08 -37.81 -57.30
CA ARG A 11 -11.13 -37.54 -56.21
C ARG A 11 -10.18 -38.73 -56.04
N GLY A 12 -8.91 -38.45 -55.77
CA GLY A 12 -7.91 -39.33 -55.17
C GLY A 12 -6.64 -38.50 -54.96
N LEU A 13 -6.47 -37.77 -53.87
CA LEU A 13 -6.02 -38.15 -52.51
C LEU A 13 -4.56 -38.65 -52.46
N MET A 14 -3.74 -37.88 -51.72
CA MET A 14 -2.40 -38.19 -51.15
C MET A 14 -1.22 -38.21 -52.14
N ALA A 15 -0.01 -37.75 -51.83
CA ALA A 15 0.66 -37.51 -50.55
C ALA A 15 1.71 -36.38 -50.77
N ALA A 16 1.75 -35.36 -49.91
CA ALA A 16 2.67 -35.27 -48.78
C ALA A 16 4.09 -34.76 -49.15
N LEU A 17 4.36 -33.55 -48.64
CA LEU A 17 5.62 -33.13 -48.00
C LEU A 17 6.83 -32.82 -48.89
N ARG A 18 6.91 -31.57 -49.34
CA ARG A 18 8.19 -30.88 -49.52
C ARG A 18 8.74 -30.50 -48.13
N PRO A 19 9.98 -30.87 -47.76
CA PRO A 19 10.59 -30.31 -46.56
C PRO A 19 11.07 -28.90 -46.88
N THR A 20 10.41 -27.89 -46.32
CA THR A 20 10.96 -26.53 -46.26
C THR A 20 11.89 -26.45 -45.04
N PRO A 21 13.16 -26.05 -45.21
CA PRO A 21 14.04 -25.80 -44.09
C PRO A 21 13.52 -24.56 -43.36
N GLY A 22 13.08 -24.74 -42.11
CA GLY A 22 12.61 -23.64 -41.29
C GLY A 22 13.77 -22.71 -40.92
N PRO A 23 13.58 -21.38 -40.96
CA PRO A 23 14.37 -20.51 -40.13
C PRO A 23 13.70 -20.53 -38.75
N TRP A 24 14.32 -21.22 -37.79
CA TRP A 24 14.09 -20.98 -36.37
C TRP A 24 14.60 -19.58 -36.05
N ARG A 25 13.83 -18.55 -36.44
CA ARG A 25 14.00 -17.21 -35.92
C ARG A 25 13.35 -17.23 -34.55
N SER A 26 14.16 -17.44 -33.54
CA SER A 26 13.88 -17.05 -32.17
C SER A 26 13.52 -15.58 -32.19
N ALA A 27 12.24 -15.28 -32.37
CA ALA A 27 11.69 -13.97 -32.15
C ALA A 27 11.75 -13.76 -30.63
N PHE A 28 12.92 -13.35 -30.14
CA PHE A 28 13.00 -12.47 -28.99
C PHE A 28 12.17 -11.25 -29.38
N LEU A 29 10.86 -11.36 -29.16
CA LEU A 29 9.96 -10.24 -29.16
C LEU A 29 10.47 -9.36 -28.04
N LEU A 30 11.31 -8.39 -28.41
CA LEU A 30 11.58 -7.20 -27.63
C LEU A 30 10.20 -6.63 -27.34
N ARG A 31 9.66 -6.97 -26.16
CA ARG A 31 8.46 -6.37 -25.63
C ARG A 31 8.74 -4.87 -25.69
N PRO A 32 8.00 -4.08 -26.50
CA PRO A 32 8.26 -2.66 -26.56
C PRO A 32 8.20 -2.15 -25.13
N ALA A 33 9.26 -1.46 -24.71
CA ALA A 33 9.29 -0.83 -23.40
C ALA A 33 8.00 -0.03 -23.27
N ALA A 34 7.22 -0.30 -22.22
CA ALA A 34 5.95 0.39 -22.02
C ALA A 34 6.23 1.91 -22.10
N PRO A 35 5.37 2.68 -22.79
CA PRO A 35 5.59 4.12 -22.93
C PRO A 35 5.81 4.73 -21.55
N ALA A 36 6.76 5.67 -21.46
CA ALA A 36 7.20 6.24 -20.17
C ALA A 36 6.04 6.80 -19.34
N SER A 37 4.94 7.22 -19.99
CA SER A 37 3.68 7.62 -19.35
C SER A 37 3.03 6.48 -18.54
N VAL A 38 2.91 5.28 -19.10
CA VAL A 38 2.30 4.12 -18.43
C VAL A 38 3.15 3.66 -17.25
N VAL A 39 4.48 3.69 -17.39
CA VAL A 39 5.40 3.37 -16.29
C VAL A 39 5.36 4.43 -15.18
N ALA A 40 5.20 5.70 -15.54
CA ALA A 40 5.07 6.80 -14.59
C ALA A 40 3.73 6.77 -13.84
N GLU A 41 2.65 6.43 -14.54
CA GLU A 41 1.29 6.28 -14.00
C GLU A 41 1.22 5.09 -13.03
N GLN A 42 1.74 3.91 -13.42
CA GLN A 42 1.86 2.76 -12.50
C GLN A 42 2.73 3.05 -11.27
N ARG A 43 3.84 3.78 -11.43
CA ARG A 43 4.67 4.22 -10.29
C ARG A 43 3.97 5.21 -9.37
N SER A 44 3.08 6.03 -9.91
CA SER A 44 2.27 6.96 -9.13
C SER A 44 1.25 6.20 -8.29
N ASP A 45 0.56 5.23 -8.88
CA ASP A 45 -0.42 4.39 -8.18
C ASP A 45 0.24 3.56 -7.08
N ASP A 46 1.36 2.89 -7.38
CA ASP A 46 2.09 2.06 -6.41
C ASP A 46 2.60 2.84 -5.19
N ARG A 47 2.81 4.13 -5.34
CA ARG A 47 3.36 4.97 -4.28
C ARG A 47 2.39 5.17 -3.11
N TRP A 48 1.09 5.15 -3.35
CA TRP A 48 0.08 5.38 -2.31
C TRP A 48 -0.58 4.10 -1.81
N ARG A 49 -0.55 3.04 -2.63
CA ARG A 49 -1.15 1.74 -2.31
C ARG A 49 -0.68 1.19 -0.97
N TRP A 50 0.62 1.18 -0.71
CA TRP A 50 1.17 0.63 0.54
C TRP A 50 0.88 1.49 1.77
N PRO A 51 1.12 2.82 1.77
CA PRO A 51 0.68 3.69 2.85
C PRO A 51 -0.79 3.54 3.20
N LEU A 52 -1.66 3.53 2.19
CA LEU A 52 -3.11 3.40 2.37
C LEU A 52 -3.49 2.03 2.91
N ALA A 53 -2.95 0.94 2.33
CA ALA A 53 -3.22 -0.41 2.79
C ALA A 53 -2.82 -0.60 4.27
N LEU A 54 -1.68 -0.04 4.69
CA LEU A 54 -1.25 -0.06 6.09
C LEU A 54 -2.14 0.81 6.98
N GLY A 55 -2.59 1.97 6.51
CA GLY A 55 -3.57 2.81 7.21
C GLY A 55 -4.89 2.07 7.43
N CYS A 56 -5.44 1.45 6.38
CA CYS A 56 -6.66 0.63 6.44
C CYS A 56 -6.49 -0.58 7.36
N LEU A 57 -5.38 -1.33 7.24
CA LEU A 57 -5.08 -2.45 8.13
C LEU A 57 -5.00 -1.98 9.58
N GLY A 58 -4.30 -0.87 9.83
CA GLY A 58 -4.20 -0.31 11.16
C GLY A 58 -5.54 0.10 11.76
N LEU A 59 -6.42 0.72 10.96
CA LEU A 59 -7.79 1.04 11.36
C LEU A 59 -8.61 -0.23 11.66
N ILE A 60 -8.54 -1.24 10.79
CA ILE A 60 -9.23 -2.52 11.01
C ILE A 60 -8.76 -3.17 12.31
N LEU A 61 -7.45 -3.21 12.55
CA LEU A 61 -6.90 -3.73 13.80
C LEU A 61 -7.39 -2.91 14.99
N TYR A 62 -7.40 -1.58 14.90
CA TYR A 62 -7.89 -0.69 15.97
C TYR A 62 -9.36 -0.94 16.33
N LEU A 63 -10.19 -1.26 15.34
CA LEU A 63 -11.61 -1.52 15.55
C LEU A 63 -11.90 -2.95 16.03
N LEU A 64 -11.07 -3.93 15.66
CA LEU A 64 -11.31 -5.34 15.96
C LEU A 64 -10.59 -5.82 17.23
N LEU A 65 -9.42 -5.24 17.57
CA LEU A 65 -8.66 -5.61 18.76
C LEU A 65 -8.99 -4.64 19.89
N SER A 66 -9.95 -5.01 20.74
CA SER A 66 -10.20 -4.26 21.96
C SER A 66 -9.06 -4.44 22.97
N ASP A 67 -8.89 -3.47 23.86
CA ASP A 67 -7.93 -3.51 24.97
C ASP A 67 -8.01 -4.82 25.77
N ASN A 68 -9.24 -5.27 26.06
CA ASN A 68 -9.48 -6.50 26.82
C ASN A 68 -9.07 -7.75 26.03
N LEU A 69 -9.26 -7.75 24.70
CA LEU A 69 -8.81 -8.84 23.85
C LEU A 69 -7.27 -8.93 23.86
N LEU A 70 -6.58 -7.79 23.75
CA LEU A 70 -5.12 -7.74 23.82
C LEU A 70 -4.59 -8.35 25.14
N VAL A 71 -5.20 -7.98 26.27
CA VAL A 71 -4.86 -8.55 27.58
C VAL A 71 -5.13 -10.04 27.66
N THR A 72 -6.26 -10.49 27.12
CA THR A 72 -6.63 -11.92 27.07
C THR A 72 -5.64 -12.73 26.23
N LEU A 73 -5.08 -12.12 25.18
CA LEU A 73 -4.01 -12.68 24.35
C LEU A 73 -2.62 -12.61 25.02
N GLY A 74 -2.52 -12.13 26.26
CA GLY A 74 -1.28 -12.02 27.02
C GLY A 74 -0.47 -10.75 26.75
N ILE A 75 -1.04 -9.76 26.05
CA ILE A 75 -0.37 -8.49 25.77
C ILE A 75 -0.71 -7.51 26.91
N PRO A 76 0.29 -7.02 27.68
CA PRO A 76 0.07 -6.17 28.84
C PRO A 76 -0.23 -4.71 28.46
N TYR A 77 -1.30 -4.49 27.70
CA TYR A 77 -1.66 -3.19 27.11
C TYR A 77 -2.17 -2.18 28.13
N ASN A 78 -3.24 -2.51 28.86
CA ASN A 78 -3.87 -1.58 29.81
C ASN A 78 -3.43 -1.74 31.28
N VAL A 79 -2.43 -2.59 31.57
CA VAL A 79 -1.97 -2.83 32.95
C VAL A 79 -1.11 -1.68 33.49
N PRO A 80 -1.16 -1.32 34.79
CA PRO A 80 -0.43 -0.17 35.35
C PRO A 80 1.10 -0.22 35.23
N ARG A 81 1.67 -1.38 34.89
CA ARG A 81 3.11 -1.60 34.69
C ARG A 81 3.33 -2.34 33.39
N GLY A 82 4.32 -1.94 32.60
CA GLY A 82 4.66 -2.60 31.35
C GLY A 82 5.59 -1.75 30.50
N ALA A 83 6.32 -2.40 29.58
CA ALA A 83 7.20 -1.67 28.69
C ALA A 83 6.38 -0.82 27.71
N PHE A 84 6.91 0.36 27.38
CA PHE A 84 6.30 1.34 26.47
C PHE A 84 5.75 0.73 25.16
N PRO A 85 6.44 -0.20 24.48
CA PRO A 85 5.93 -0.73 23.22
C PRO A 85 4.62 -1.51 23.37
N PHE A 86 4.38 -2.10 24.54
CA PHE A 86 3.12 -2.78 24.81
C PHE A 86 1.99 -1.81 25.17
N LYS A 87 2.28 -0.51 25.33
CA LYS A 87 1.30 0.55 25.63
C LYS A 87 0.76 1.25 24.39
N ILE A 88 1.15 0.79 23.20
CA ILE A 88 0.70 1.34 21.93
C ILE A 88 -0.14 0.28 21.23
N HIS A 89 -1.30 0.69 20.70
CA HIS A 89 -2.20 -0.22 20.03
C HIS A 89 -1.53 -0.82 18.77
N PRO A 90 -1.65 -2.14 18.50
CA PRO A 90 -1.06 -2.77 17.31
C PRO A 90 -1.41 -2.07 15.99
N GLY A 91 -2.64 -1.57 15.88
CA GLY A 91 -3.11 -0.78 14.74
C GLY A 91 -2.34 0.53 14.54
N SER A 92 -1.93 1.20 15.62
CA SER A 92 -1.16 2.45 15.58
C SER A 92 0.21 2.25 14.96
N TYR A 93 0.85 1.09 15.16
CA TYR A 93 2.09 0.74 14.48
C TYR A 93 1.93 0.63 12.97
N CYS A 94 0.82 0.03 12.51
CA CYS A 94 0.53 -0.07 11.08
C CYS A 94 0.33 1.31 10.46
N ILE A 95 -0.43 2.17 11.13
CA ILE A 95 -0.66 3.56 10.69
C ILE A 95 0.66 4.35 10.64
N ALA A 96 1.47 4.28 11.69
CA ALA A 96 2.77 4.95 11.75
C ALA A 96 3.70 4.47 10.63
N LEU A 97 3.74 3.17 10.36
CA LEU A 97 4.52 2.61 9.24
C LEU A 97 4.00 3.11 7.89
N GLY A 98 2.69 3.12 7.68
CA GLY A 98 2.08 3.68 6.47
C GLY A 98 2.48 5.14 6.23
N PHE A 99 2.48 5.95 7.29
CA PHE A 99 2.92 7.33 7.23
C PHE A 99 4.42 7.47 6.94
N LEU A 100 5.26 6.64 7.55
CA LEU A 100 6.71 6.62 7.27
C LEU A 100 7.00 6.27 5.79
N LEU A 101 6.22 5.35 5.20
CA LEU A 101 6.34 5.03 3.78
C LEU A 101 5.96 6.23 2.89
N LEU A 102 4.96 7.01 3.30
CA LEU A 102 4.53 8.22 2.61
C LEU A 102 5.61 9.31 2.61
N LEU A 103 6.44 9.35 3.66
CA LEU A 103 7.60 10.24 3.78
C LEU A 103 8.87 9.76 3.05
N ARG A 104 8.88 8.57 2.43
CA ARG A 104 10.06 8.07 1.68
C ARG A 104 10.53 9.06 0.61
N GLY A 105 11.85 9.17 0.47
CA GLY A 105 12.52 10.14 -0.41
C GLY A 105 13.02 11.34 0.39
N ASN A 106 12.63 12.55 0.00
CA ASN A 106 12.94 13.77 0.75
C ASN A 106 11.83 14.07 1.78
N PRO A 107 12.01 13.75 3.08
CA PRO A 107 10.96 13.88 4.08
C PRO A 107 10.57 15.34 4.32
N TRP A 108 11.51 16.28 4.23
CA TRP A 108 11.22 17.71 4.44
C TRP A 108 10.32 18.28 3.36
N GLN A 109 10.59 17.96 2.10
CA GLN A 109 9.71 18.35 0.99
C GLN A 109 8.31 17.74 1.13
N ARG A 110 8.22 16.49 1.62
CA ARG A 110 6.94 15.80 1.87
C ARG A 110 6.17 16.46 3.00
N LEU A 111 6.83 16.77 4.11
CA LEU A 111 6.23 17.46 5.25
C LEU A 111 5.72 18.86 4.86
N VAL A 112 6.50 19.64 4.11
CA VAL A 112 6.04 20.94 3.59
C VAL A 112 4.80 20.78 2.69
N ARG A 113 4.77 19.73 1.85
CA ARG A 113 3.60 19.44 1.02
C ARG A 113 2.37 19.07 1.87
N LEU A 114 2.54 18.25 2.89
CA LEU A 114 1.46 17.88 3.83
C LEU A 114 0.95 19.10 4.59
N PHE A 115 1.85 19.99 5.04
CA PHE A 115 1.47 21.22 5.73
C PHE A 115 0.67 22.16 4.81
N ARG A 116 0.99 22.22 3.52
CA ARG A 116 0.18 22.97 2.54
C ARG A 116 -1.16 22.31 2.23
N LEU A 117 -1.23 20.98 2.30
CA LEU A 117 -2.43 20.20 2.01
C LEU A 117 -3.45 20.27 3.17
N SER A 118 -2.97 20.11 4.41
CA SER A 118 -3.76 20.29 5.62
C SER A 118 -2.88 20.82 6.75
N PRO A 119 -2.82 22.14 6.93
CA PRO A 119 -2.13 22.75 8.06
C PRO A 119 -2.61 22.21 9.42
N PRO A 120 -3.94 22.04 9.67
CA PRO A 120 -4.42 21.58 10.97
C PRO A 120 -3.96 20.15 11.33
N LEU A 121 -4.10 19.19 10.42
CA LEU A 121 -3.70 17.80 10.69
C LEU A 121 -2.19 17.66 10.83
N THR A 122 -1.43 18.40 10.00
CA THR A 122 0.03 18.38 10.08
C THR A 122 0.51 19.04 11.37
N ALA A 123 -0.09 20.16 11.78
CA ALA A 123 0.22 20.81 13.05
C ALA A 123 -0.13 19.91 14.24
N LEU A 124 -1.30 19.25 14.23
CA LEU A 124 -1.68 18.28 15.27
C LEU A 124 -0.64 17.18 15.39
N ALA A 125 -0.27 16.53 14.27
CA ALA A 125 0.74 15.46 14.29
C ALA A 125 2.09 15.94 14.84
N LEU A 126 2.56 17.13 14.44
CA LEU A 126 3.83 17.68 14.90
C LEU A 126 3.79 18.07 16.38
N VAL A 127 2.75 18.78 16.82
CA VAL A 127 2.60 19.22 18.21
C VAL A 127 2.42 18.03 19.14
N THR A 128 1.58 17.05 18.79
CA THR A 128 1.44 15.82 19.57
C THR A 128 2.75 15.05 19.66
N THR A 129 3.51 14.97 18.56
CA THR A 129 4.84 14.33 18.57
C THR A 129 5.80 15.07 19.52
N ALA A 130 5.83 16.40 19.48
CA ALA A 130 6.68 17.20 20.37
C ALA A 130 6.28 17.04 21.85
N ILE A 131 4.98 17.08 22.15
CA ILE A 131 4.44 16.86 23.50
C ILE A 131 4.79 15.45 23.99
N MET A 132 4.66 14.43 23.13
CA MET A 132 5.02 13.06 23.47
C MET A 132 6.50 12.94 23.85
N PHE A 133 7.42 13.54 23.08
CA PHE A 133 8.85 13.53 23.43
C PHE A 133 9.14 14.28 24.72
N TYR A 134 8.51 15.43 24.94
CA TYR A 134 8.61 16.17 26.20
C TYR A 134 8.11 15.34 27.39
N ALA A 135 6.94 14.72 27.25
CA ALA A 135 6.35 13.89 28.30
C ALA A 135 7.21 12.66 28.59
N LEU A 136 7.77 12.02 27.56
CA LEU A 136 8.68 10.88 27.71
C LEU A 136 9.96 11.28 28.46
N ALA A 137 10.50 12.48 28.19
CA ALA A 137 11.69 12.98 28.86
C ALA A 137 11.42 13.33 30.34
N GLN A 138 10.27 13.91 30.68
CA GLN A 138 9.97 14.36 32.05
C GLN A 138 9.28 13.35 32.94
N PHE A 139 8.40 12.52 32.37
CA PHE A 139 7.53 11.62 33.13
C PHE A 139 7.78 10.15 32.79
N GLY A 140 8.71 9.87 31.87
CA GLY A 140 9.02 8.54 31.40
C GLY A 140 7.93 7.98 30.47
N ALA A 141 7.99 6.67 30.23
CA ALA A 141 7.07 5.98 29.31
C ALA A 141 5.61 5.92 29.79
N SER A 142 5.35 6.28 31.05
CA SER A 142 4.01 6.19 31.64
C SER A 142 3.08 7.23 30.99
N GLY A 143 1.99 6.76 30.39
CA GLY A 143 1.01 7.62 29.71
C GLY A 143 1.41 8.07 28.30
N ALA A 144 2.64 7.81 27.84
CA ALA A 144 3.08 8.23 26.50
C ALA A 144 2.29 7.53 25.36
N GLY A 145 1.82 6.30 25.59
CA GLY A 145 0.97 5.56 24.64
C GLY A 145 -0.36 6.25 24.34
N PHE A 146 -0.92 6.97 25.33
CA PHE A 146 -2.16 7.73 25.14
C PHE A 146 -2.02 8.82 24.07
N PHE A 147 -0.87 9.51 24.01
CA PHE A 147 -0.61 10.50 22.96
C PHE A 147 -0.56 9.86 21.58
N VAL A 148 -0.03 8.63 21.49
CA VAL A 148 0.07 7.89 20.22
C VAL A 148 -1.30 7.47 19.75
N ASP A 149 -2.04 6.70 20.55
CA ASP A 149 -3.27 6.04 20.12
C ASP A 149 -4.43 7.04 19.95
N THR A 150 -4.49 8.06 20.82
CA THR A 150 -5.63 9.00 20.83
C THR A 150 -5.44 10.16 19.84
N TRP A 151 -4.22 10.64 19.66
CA TRP A 151 -3.97 11.90 18.96
C TRP A 151 -3.12 11.71 17.72
N LEU A 152 -1.96 11.05 17.86
CA LEU A 152 -1.01 10.94 16.76
C LEU A 152 -1.53 10.00 15.66
N ALA A 153 -1.93 8.77 16.00
CA ALA A 153 -2.36 7.78 15.02
C ALA A 153 -3.57 8.26 14.19
N PRO A 154 -4.64 8.84 14.78
CA PRO A 154 -5.74 9.41 13.98
C PRO A 154 -5.28 10.55 13.05
N ALA A 155 -4.39 11.44 13.51
CA ALA A 155 -3.85 12.52 12.68
C ALA A 155 -3.04 11.97 11.50
N LEU A 156 -2.18 10.97 11.74
CA LEU A 156 -1.40 10.30 10.70
C LEU A 156 -2.30 9.56 9.71
N LEU A 157 -3.32 8.85 10.18
CA LEU A 157 -4.30 8.19 9.32
C LEU A 157 -5.03 9.20 8.43
N GLY A 158 -5.47 10.32 9.00
CA GLY A 158 -6.09 11.41 8.24
C GLY A 158 -5.17 11.95 7.13
N LEU A 159 -3.88 12.14 7.42
CA LEU A 159 -2.89 12.58 6.43
C LEU A 159 -2.64 11.53 5.34
N ILE A 160 -2.65 10.23 5.67
CA ILE A 160 -2.53 9.13 4.69
C ILE A 160 -3.73 9.15 3.75
N VAL A 161 -4.95 9.21 4.30
CA VAL A 161 -6.19 9.21 3.51
C VAL A 161 -6.28 10.45 2.64
N LEU A 162 -5.93 11.63 3.17
CA LEU A 162 -5.98 12.88 2.42
C LEU A 162 -4.99 12.93 1.26
N GLN A 163 -3.90 12.17 1.33
CA GLN A 163 -2.89 12.13 0.27
C GLN A 163 -3.10 11.01 -0.75
N ALA A 164 -3.98 10.06 -0.47
CA ALA A 164 -4.44 9.11 -1.47
C ALA A 164 -5.25 9.87 -2.56
N PRO A 165 -5.07 9.51 -3.84
CA PRO A 165 -5.78 10.14 -4.95
C PRO A 165 -7.29 9.89 -4.92
#